data_AF-A0A7S3DK60-F1
#
_entry.id   AF-A0A7S3DK60-F1
#
_cell.length_a   1.000
_cell.length_b   1.000
_cell.length_c   1.000
_cell.angle_alpha   90.00
_cell.angle_beta   90.00
_cell.angle_gamma   90.00
#
_symmetry.space_group_name_H-M   'P 1'
#
loop_
_entity.id
_entity.type
_entity.pdbx_description
1 polymer ?
#
loop_
_entity_poly.entity_id
_entity_poly.type
_entity_poly.pdbx_seq_one_letter_code
_entity_poly.pdbx_strand_id
1 'polypeptide(L)'
;KHSPCDVFLAKAARAEPGLIKAGVVTLLEIRSLLIRNRLQSDVCMTCRGWRPLRSKHSRQMNRCVAKFDHYCPWIYNDVGYNNHRYFLLYLLFQIIGLVSFQLILVRAKKR
;
A
#
# COMPACT_ATOMS: atom_id res chain seq x y z
N LYS A 1 -3.37 -8.81 -26.34
CA LYS A 1 -4.28 -8.96 -25.17
C LYS A 1 -3.39 -9.08 -23.93
N HIS A 2 -3.57 -8.25 -22.91
CA HIS A 2 -2.74 -8.30 -21.69
C HIS A 2 -3.21 -9.44 -20.78
N SER A 3 -2.27 -10.10 -20.08
CA SER A 3 -2.63 -11.11 -19.09
C SER A 3 -3.29 -10.46 -17.87
N PRO A 4 -4.11 -11.21 -17.10
CA PRO A 4 -4.65 -10.69 -15.84
C PRO A 4 -3.56 -10.20 -14.88
N CYS A 5 -2.40 -10.86 -14.85
CA CYS A 5 -1.26 -10.46 -14.02
C CYS A 5 -0.78 -9.04 -14.40
N ASP A 6 -0.58 -8.77 -15.70
CA ASP A 6 -0.14 -7.45 -16.18
C ASP A 6 -1.15 -6.35 -15.82
N VAL A 7 -2.44 -6.66 -15.94
CA VAL A 7 -3.52 -5.71 -15.64
C VAL A 7 -3.53 -5.35 -14.16
N PHE A 8 -3.45 -6.33 -13.26
CA PHE A 8 -3.48 -6.07 -11.82
C PHE A 8 -2.17 -5.49 -11.30
N LEU A 9 -1.04 -5.88 -11.87
CA LEU A 9 0.26 -5.25 -11.61
C LEU A 9 0.20 -3.76 -11.95
N ALA A 10 -0.23 -3.42 -13.16
CA ALA A 10 -0.35 -2.02 -13.59
C ALA A 10 -1.32 -1.22 -12.71
N LYS A 11 -2.44 -1.83 -12.31
CA LYS A 11 -3.39 -1.18 -11.40
C LYS A 11 -2.80 -0.97 -10.01
N ALA A 12 -2.11 -1.96 -9.43
CA ALA A 12 -1.46 -1.82 -8.12
C ALA A 12 -0.37 -0.74 -8.14
N ALA A 13 0.45 -0.72 -9.21
CA ALA A 13 1.56 0.21 -9.39
C ALA A 13 1.10 1.66 -9.61
N ARG A 14 0.05 1.87 -10.42
CA ARG A 14 -0.38 3.22 -10.82
C ARG A 14 -1.48 3.81 -9.96
N ALA A 15 -2.25 2.99 -9.26
CA ALA A 15 -3.29 3.49 -8.38
C ALA A 15 -2.68 4.29 -7.22
N GLU A 16 -3.27 5.45 -6.98
CA GLU A 16 -3.06 6.25 -5.78
C GLU A 16 -3.40 5.36 -4.56
N PRO A 17 -2.48 5.10 -3.61
CA PRO A 17 -2.66 4.09 -2.55
C PRO A 17 -3.59 4.50 -1.40
N GLY A 18 -4.11 5.73 -1.38
CA GLY A 18 -4.93 6.30 -0.31
C GLY A 18 -4.21 7.43 0.40
N LEU A 19 -3.76 8.44 -0.34
CA LEU A 19 -3.02 9.58 0.17
C LEU A 19 -3.86 10.39 1.15
N ILE A 20 -3.25 10.68 2.29
CA ILE A 20 -3.82 11.57 3.29
C ILE A 20 -3.27 12.97 3.01
N LYS A 21 -4.16 13.91 2.73
CA LYS A 21 -3.80 15.31 2.53
C LYS A 21 -3.18 15.87 3.82
N ALA A 22 -2.08 16.58 3.67
CA ALA A 22 -1.54 17.38 4.77
C ALA A 22 -2.59 18.41 5.18
N GLY A 23 -2.78 18.59 6.48
CA GLY A 23 -3.73 19.53 7.06
C GLY A 23 -3.14 20.13 8.32
N VAL A 24 -3.47 21.38 8.62
CA VAL A 24 -2.91 22.08 9.78
C VAL A 24 -3.55 21.53 11.04
N VAL A 25 -2.73 21.01 11.95
CA VAL A 25 -3.14 20.68 13.32
C VAL A 25 -3.01 21.93 14.18
N THR A 26 -4.08 22.32 14.85
CA THR A 26 -4.11 23.50 15.74
C THR A 26 -3.34 23.24 17.04
N LEU A 27 -2.89 24.31 17.70
CA LEU A 27 -2.24 24.20 19.01
C LEU A 27 -3.14 23.55 20.08
N LEU A 28 -4.46 23.80 20.00
CA LEU A 28 -5.43 23.19 20.91
C LEU A 28 -5.50 21.68 20.72
N GLU A 29 -5.53 21.23 19.47
CA GLU A 29 -5.49 19.79 19.14
C GLU A 29 -4.18 19.15 19.61
N ILE A 30 -3.03 19.78 19.35
CA ILE A 30 -1.72 19.27 19.82
C ILE A 30 -1.71 19.14 21.34
N ARG A 31 -2.16 20.17 22.08
CA ARG A 31 -2.24 20.11 23.55
C ARG A 31 -3.13 18.97 24.02
N SER A 32 -4.30 18.79 23.41
CA SER A 32 -5.22 17.70 23.76
C SER A 32 -4.62 16.31 23.49
N LEU A 33 -3.87 16.14 22.40
CA LEU A 33 -3.21 14.89 22.05
C LEU A 33 -2.02 14.59 22.96
N LEU A 34 -1.29 15.62 23.40
CA LEU A 34 -0.21 15.47 24.38
C LEU A 34 -0.75 14.97 25.71
N ILE A 35 -1.84 15.56 26.22
CA ILE A 35 -2.50 15.12 27.47
C ILE A 35 -2.95 13.65 27.36
N ARG A 36 -3.42 13.23 26.19
CA ARG A 36 -3.86 11.85 25.93
C ARG A 36 -2.72 10.89 25.58
N ASN A 37 -1.47 11.36 25.48
CA ASN A 37 -0.33 10.61 24.98
C ASN A 37 -0.55 9.98 23.58
N ARG A 38 -1.21 10.73 22.69
CA ARG A 38 -1.66 10.29 21.35
C ARG A 38 -1.04 11.07 20.20
N LEU A 39 -0.19 12.05 20.48
CA LEU A 39 0.42 12.89 19.45
C LEU A 39 1.18 12.05 18.40
N GLN A 40 1.99 11.08 18.85
CA GLN A 40 2.77 10.23 17.97
C GLN A 40 1.94 9.14 17.25
N SER A 41 0.71 8.85 17.65
CA SER A 41 -0.16 7.95 16.90
C SER A 41 -0.98 8.70 15.86
N ASP A 42 -1.48 9.89 16.24
CA ASP A 42 -2.55 10.55 15.51
C ASP A 42 -2.05 11.73 14.65
N VAL A 43 -0.78 12.15 14.77
CA VAL A 43 -0.21 13.23 13.95
C VAL A 43 1.11 12.80 13.34
N CYS A 44 1.27 12.98 12.03
CA CYS A 44 2.55 12.81 11.37
C CYS A 44 3.38 14.09 11.49
N MET A 45 4.55 14.01 12.12
CA MET A 45 5.45 15.16 12.26
C MET A 45 6.10 15.56 10.92
N THR A 46 6.38 14.58 10.05
CA THR A 46 6.99 14.82 8.72
C THR A 46 6.02 15.53 7.78
N CYS A 47 4.80 15.02 7.66
CA CYS A 47 3.75 15.61 6.81
C CYS A 47 2.96 16.73 7.49
N ARG A 48 3.22 16.98 8.79
CA ARG A 48 2.58 18.00 9.63
C ARG A 48 1.06 17.96 9.60
N GLY A 49 0.50 16.75 9.68
CA GLY A 49 -0.95 16.57 9.55
C GLY A 49 -1.47 15.34 10.28
N TRP A 50 -2.80 15.30 10.39
CA TRP A 50 -3.51 14.20 11.04
C TRP A 50 -3.28 12.86 10.34
N ARG A 51 -3.15 11.82 11.15
CA ARG A 51 -3.06 10.41 10.75
C ARG A 51 -4.33 9.70 11.20
N PRO A 52 -5.27 9.42 10.29
CA PRO A 52 -6.41 8.55 10.56
C PRO A 52 -5.97 7.18 11.06
N LEU A 53 -6.90 6.46 11.68
CA LEU A 53 -6.67 5.11 12.19
C LEU A 53 -6.06 4.20 11.11
N ARG A 54 -5.03 3.42 11.49
CA ARG A 54 -4.24 2.53 10.62
C ARG A 54 -3.47 3.23 9.48
N SER A 55 -3.35 4.54 9.48
CA SER A 55 -2.46 5.24 8.56
C SER A 55 -1.02 5.29 9.06
N LYS A 56 -0.06 5.32 8.12
CA LYS A 56 1.37 5.51 8.44
C LYS A 56 2.00 6.42 7.40
N HIS A 57 3.13 7.01 7.77
CA HIS A 57 4.00 7.75 6.85
C HIS A 57 4.92 6.75 6.15
N SER A 58 4.85 6.69 4.82
CA SER A 58 5.83 5.99 4.00
C SER A 58 7.06 6.88 3.86
N ARG A 59 8.19 6.42 4.40
CA ARG A 59 9.47 7.14 4.29
C ARG A 59 9.99 7.10 2.85
N GLN A 60 9.74 6.00 2.15
CA GLN A 60 10.20 5.75 0.78
C GLN A 60 9.55 6.71 -0.21
N MET A 61 8.24 6.96 -0.06
CA MET A 61 7.49 7.86 -0.93
C MET A 61 7.25 9.25 -0.31
N ASN A 62 7.76 9.49 0.90
CA ASN A 62 7.62 10.71 1.69
C ASN A 62 6.17 11.24 1.80
N ARG A 63 5.23 10.35 2.12
CA ARG A 63 3.80 10.68 2.16
C ARG A 63 3.02 9.82 3.15
N CYS A 64 1.90 10.33 3.66
CA CYS A 64 0.99 9.58 4.52
C CYS A 64 -0.03 8.80 3.69
N VAL A 65 -0.21 7.53 4.01
CA VAL A 65 -1.13 6.62 3.31
C VAL A 65 -2.13 6.01 4.30
N ALA A 66 -3.41 6.05 3.94
CA ALA A 66 -4.50 5.46 4.69
C ALA A 66 -4.47 3.93 4.61
N LYS A 67 -4.73 3.27 5.74
CA LYS A 67 -4.57 1.81 5.89
C LYS A 67 -3.25 1.31 5.27
N PHE A 68 -2.16 2.02 5.55
CA PHE A 68 -0.85 1.68 5.02
C PHE A 68 -0.46 0.27 5.44
N ASP A 69 -0.11 -0.54 4.44
CA ASP A 69 0.43 -1.87 4.64
C ASP A 69 1.96 -1.80 4.57
N HIS A 70 2.51 -1.57 3.36
CA HIS A 70 3.95 -1.47 3.15
C HIS A 70 4.30 -0.68 1.87
N TYR A 71 5.57 -0.26 1.75
CA TYR A 71 6.14 0.12 0.46
C TYR A 71 6.60 -1.14 -0.27
N CYS A 72 6.18 -1.33 -1.52
CA CYS A 72 6.52 -2.50 -2.30
C CYS A 72 7.45 -2.11 -3.46
N PRO A 73 8.73 -2.54 -3.44
CA PRO A 73 9.68 -2.24 -4.51
C PRO A 73 9.25 -2.78 -5.88
N TRP A 74 8.51 -3.90 -5.89
CA TRP A 74 8.11 -4.60 -7.11
C TRP A 74 7.07 -3.85 -7.95
N ILE A 75 6.25 -3.03 -7.31
CA ILE A 75 5.28 -2.16 -7.98
C ILE A 75 5.71 -0.69 -7.94
N TYR A 76 6.85 -0.40 -7.31
CA TYR A 76 7.40 0.92 -7.06
C TYR A 76 6.37 1.91 -6.47
N ASN A 77 5.53 1.42 -5.55
CA ASN A 77 4.44 2.16 -4.96
C ASN A 77 4.14 1.64 -3.54
N ASP A 78 3.44 2.46 -2.75
CA ASP A 78 2.90 1.99 -1.46
C ASP A 78 1.68 1.11 -1.70
N VAL A 79 1.48 0.10 -0.86
CA VAL A 79 0.24 -0.66 -0.77
C VAL A 79 -0.57 -0.08 0.39
N GLY A 80 -1.74 0.45 0.08
CA GLY A 80 -2.63 1.11 1.02
C GLY A 80 -4.09 0.92 0.63
N TYR A 81 -4.98 1.67 1.28
CA TYR A 81 -6.43 1.50 1.15
C TYR A 81 -6.95 1.33 -0.28
N ASN A 82 -6.53 2.20 -1.20
CA ASN A 82 -7.12 2.27 -2.54
C ASN A 82 -6.57 1.24 -3.54
N ASN A 83 -5.35 0.73 -3.32
CA ASN A 83 -4.72 -0.24 -4.22
C ASN A 83 -4.51 -1.63 -3.63
N HIS A 84 -4.82 -1.84 -2.34
CA HIS A 84 -4.68 -3.13 -1.66
C HIS A 84 -5.32 -4.28 -2.42
N ARG A 85 -6.56 -4.10 -2.90
CA ARG A 85 -7.29 -5.14 -3.64
C ARG A 85 -6.61 -5.52 -4.96
N TYR A 86 -6.00 -4.55 -5.65
CA TYR A 86 -5.29 -4.82 -6.90
C TYR A 86 -4.00 -5.58 -6.62
N PHE A 87 -3.31 -5.23 -5.54
CA PHE A 87 -2.12 -5.95 -5.10
C PHE A 87 -2.42 -7.41 -4.76
N LEU A 88 -3.51 -7.69 -4.02
CA LEU A 88 -3.92 -9.07 -3.72
C LEU A 88 -4.29 -9.88 -4.97
N LEU A 89 -5.02 -9.28 -5.92
CA LEU A 89 -5.35 -9.94 -7.17
C LEU A 89 -4.10 -10.19 -8.03
N TYR A 90 -3.15 -9.25 -8.05
CA TYR A 90 -1.85 -9.45 -8.68
C TYR A 90 -1.12 -10.67 -8.10
N LEU A 91 -1.01 -10.77 -6.78
CA LEU A 91 -0.37 -11.93 -6.11
C LEU A 91 -1.09 -13.25 -6.45
N LEU A 92 -2.42 -13.26 -6.44
CA LEU A 92 -3.21 -14.44 -6.78
C LEU A 92 -2.92 -14.93 -8.21
N PHE A 93 -2.98 -14.04 -9.20
CA PHE A 93 -2.71 -14.40 -10.59
C PHE A 93 -1.24 -14.77 -10.82
N GLN A 94 -0.31 -14.18 -10.07
CA GLN A 94 1.09 -14.56 -10.11
C GLN A 94 1.30 -16.01 -9.62
N ILE A 95 0.65 -16.40 -8.52
CA ILE A 95 0.69 -17.77 -7.99
C ILE A 95 0.09 -18.76 -9.01
N ILE A 96 -1.08 -18.43 -9.57
CA ILE A 96 -1.73 -19.27 -10.59
C ILE A 96 -0.80 -19.46 -11.80
N GLY A 97 -0.20 -18.38 -12.30
CA GLY A 97 0.73 -18.43 -13.42
C GLY A 97 1.95 -19.32 -13.14
N LEU A 98 2.55 -19.20 -11.95
CA LEU A 98 3.67 -20.05 -11.54
C LEU A 98 3.28 -21.53 -11.44
N VAL A 99 2.12 -21.84 -10.85
CA VAL A 99 1.62 -23.22 -10.75
C VAL A 99 1.34 -23.79 -12.15
N SER A 100 0.68 -23.04 -13.03
CA SER A 100 0.44 -23.46 -14.41
C SER A 100 1.75 -23.73 -15.16
N PHE A 101 2.75 -22.86 -15.00
CA PHE A 101 4.07 -23.06 -15.62
C PHE A 101 4.75 -24.33 -15.12
N GLN A 102 4.79 -24.56 -13.80
CA GLN A 102 5.36 -25.79 -13.23
C GLN A 102 4.63 -27.05 -13.72
N LEU A 103 3.30 -27.00 -13.80
CA LEU A 103 2.49 -28.11 -14.32
C LEU A 103 2.77 -28.41 -15.79
N ILE A 104 3.07 -27.39 -16.60
CA ILE A 104 3.47 -27.56 -18.00
C ILE A 104 4.86 -28.21 -18.07
N LEU A 105 5.82 -27.73 -17.28
CA LEU A 105 7.17 -28.30 -17.24
C LEU A 105 7.18 -29.76 -16.81
N VAL A 106 6.43 -30.11 -15.77
CA VAL A 106 6.30 -31.50 -15.30
C VAL A 106 5.67 -32.38 -16.38
N ARG A 107 4.65 -31.88 -17.09
CA ARG A 107 4.04 -32.62 -18.22
C ARG A 107 4.95 -32.74 -19.43
N ALA A 108 5.80 -31.74 -19.69
CA ALA A 108 6.78 -31.78 -20.76
C ALA A 108 7.89 -32.80 -20.48
N LYS A 109 8.35 -32.90 -19.22
CA LYS A 109 9.37 -33.88 -18.80
C LYS A 109 8.86 -35.33 -18.74
N LYS A 110 7.55 -35.52 -18.56
CA LYS A 110 6.90 -36.84 -18.57
C LYS A 110 6.61 -37.37 -19.96
N ARG A 111 6.73 -36.53 -20.99
CA ARG A 111 6.70 -36.93 -22.41
C ARG A 111 8.13 -37.21 -22.85
#